data_AF-A0A1Y0Y8W1-F1
#
_entry.id   AF-A0A1Y0Y8W1-F1
#
_cell.length_a   1.000
_cell.length_b   1.000
_cell.length_c   1.000
_cell.angle_alpha   90.00
_cell.angle_beta   90.00
_cell.angle_gamma   90.00
#
_symmetry.space_group_name_H-M   'P 1'
#
loop_
_entity.id
_entity.type
_entity.pdbx_description
1 polymer ?
#
loop_
_entity_poly.entity_id
_entity_poly.type
_entity_poly.pdbx_seq_one_letter_code
_entity_poly.pdbx_strand_id
1 'polypeptide(L)'
;MTRLPRSFVSGLAAPALALLMSTAAPVAAFAQDAAPAAPAATAPAPDAAPSSAPAPAATPDAAPAPAPAASAPAEQAPPAADTKEEANPYGLGALWSNGDIIARGVLLIMLTMSLGTWYIMIIKFIEQARLFAAAKEATKSFWTKHSIQEGASALTSTSPFRYIADTGIVAAEHHEGTMQESIDLHSWTGMSIQRAVNNIQNSLQKGLAFLGTVGSTSPFIGLFGTVWGIYHALTAIGIAGQASIDKVAGPVGESLIMTAIGLATAVPAVLGYNLLVRRNKTAMDLVRDFAADLQSILIGGVRHGAAVDQIVVRPDNSPTTATVSNRVG
;
A
#
# COMPACT_ATOMS: atom_id res chain seq x y z
N MET A 1 6.12 -38.71 -20.25
CA MET A 1 6.56 -38.76 -18.83
C MET A 1 7.98 -38.21 -18.75
N THR A 2 8.14 -36.93 -18.44
CA THR A 2 9.44 -36.35 -18.05
C THR A 2 9.15 -35.05 -17.32
N ARG A 3 9.19 -35.11 -15.98
CA ARG A 3 8.98 -33.95 -15.09
C ARG A 3 10.26 -33.11 -15.08
N LEU A 4 10.16 -31.83 -15.44
CA LEU A 4 11.23 -30.85 -15.22
C LEU A 4 10.98 -30.10 -13.89
N PRO A 5 12.03 -29.87 -13.08
CA PRO A 5 11.89 -29.49 -11.68
C PRO A 5 11.65 -27.99 -11.46
N ARG A 6 10.77 -27.68 -10.51
CA ARG A 6 10.62 -26.38 -9.86
C ARG A 6 11.72 -26.21 -8.81
N SER A 7 12.81 -25.51 -9.14
CA SER A 7 13.79 -25.08 -8.14
C SER A 7 14.75 -24.05 -8.71
N PHE A 8 14.38 -22.76 -8.72
CA PHE A 8 15.35 -21.65 -8.83
C PHE A 8 14.68 -20.32 -8.46
N VAL A 9 14.21 -20.17 -7.22
CA VAL A 9 14.23 -18.93 -6.42
C VAL A 9 13.99 -19.34 -4.96
N SER A 10 14.98 -19.94 -4.32
CA SER A 10 15.02 -20.11 -2.87
C SER A 10 16.49 -20.13 -2.48
N GLY A 11 17.01 -18.96 -2.11
CA GLY A 11 18.45 -18.77 -1.93
C GLY A 11 18.84 -17.33 -1.62
N LEU A 12 18.13 -16.66 -0.71
CA LEU A 12 18.76 -15.69 0.18
C LEU A 12 17.97 -15.69 1.48
N ALA A 13 18.49 -16.45 2.44
CA ALA A 13 18.02 -16.47 3.80
C ALA A 13 18.31 -15.10 4.45
N ALA A 14 17.26 -14.45 4.96
CA ALA A 14 17.37 -13.45 6.01
C ALA A 14 16.70 -14.03 7.26
N PRO A 15 17.46 -14.51 8.26
CA PRO A 15 16.89 -14.91 9.53
C PRO A 15 17.11 -13.78 10.54
N ALA A 16 16.12 -12.88 10.73
CA ALA A 16 16.01 -12.02 11.92
C ALA A 16 14.72 -11.18 11.89
N LEU A 17 13.53 -11.78 11.93
CA LEU A 17 12.32 -11.08 12.41
C LEU A 17 11.22 -12.05 12.83
N ALA A 18 11.55 -12.96 13.75
CA ALA A 18 10.59 -13.88 14.35
C ALA A 18 10.82 -13.98 15.85
N LEU A 19 10.72 -12.85 16.56
CA LEU A 19 10.46 -12.83 18.00
C LEU A 19 9.98 -11.44 18.42
N LEU A 20 8.66 -11.21 18.36
CA LEU A 20 7.87 -10.23 19.14
C LEU A 20 6.45 -10.19 18.59
N MET A 21 5.72 -11.30 18.76
CA MET A 21 4.27 -11.33 18.65
C MET A 21 3.74 -12.04 19.88
N SER A 22 3.59 -11.30 20.97
CA SER A 22 2.69 -11.65 22.06
C SER A 22 2.28 -10.38 22.80
N THR A 23 0.98 -10.30 23.09
CA THR A 23 0.22 -9.23 23.75
C THR A 23 -0.07 -7.97 22.95
N ALA A 24 -1.13 -8.00 22.13
CA ALA A 24 -1.91 -6.83 21.79
C ALA A 24 -3.37 -7.05 22.21
N ALA A 25 -3.77 -6.36 23.27
CA ALA A 25 -5.17 -6.15 23.67
C ALA A 25 -5.89 -5.28 22.61
N PRO A 26 -7.22 -5.32 22.51
CA PRO A 26 -7.94 -4.63 21.44
C PRO A 26 -7.95 -3.12 21.72
N VAL A 27 -7.22 -2.34 20.93
CA VAL A 27 -7.41 -0.89 20.87
C VAL A 27 -8.57 -0.62 19.93
N ALA A 28 -9.64 -0.06 20.50
CA ALA A 28 -10.86 0.30 19.81
C ALA A 28 -10.57 1.16 18.58
N ALA A 29 -11.13 0.77 17.44
CA ALA A 29 -11.10 1.53 16.21
C ALA A 29 -11.91 2.83 16.39
N PHE A 30 -11.24 3.97 16.40
CA PHE A 30 -11.90 5.24 16.11
C PHE A 30 -12.09 5.33 14.60
N ALA A 31 -13.26 4.88 14.15
CA ALA A 31 -13.79 5.24 12.85
C ALA A 31 -14.11 6.74 12.88
N GLN A 32 -13.44 7.51 12.02
CA GLN A 32 -13.77 8.91 11.80
C GLN A 32 -14.92 8.94 10.79
N ASP A 33 -16.15 8.87 11.31
CA ASP A 33 -17.36 9.05 10.52
C ASP A 33 -17.51 10.53 10.17
N ALA A 34 -17.59 10.83 8.88
CA ALA A 34 -17.80 12.17 8.38
C ALA A 34 -19.30 12.48 8.42
N ALA A 35 -19.71 13.41 9.29
CA ALA A 35 -21.07 13.94 9.36
C ALA A 35 -21.04 15.49 9.46
N PRO A 36 -22.11 16.18 9.02
CA PRO A 36 -22.02 17.35 8.14
C PRO A 36 -21.96 18.70 8.87
N ALA A 37 -21.49 19.71 8.14
CA ALA A 37 -21.41 21.11 8.56
C ALA A 37 -22.79 21.76 8.77
N ALA A 38 -22.98 22.45 9.91
CA ALA A 38 -23.82 23.64 10.15
C ALA A 38 -23.76 24.08 11.64
N PRO A 39 -24.20 25.30 12.01
CA PRO A 39 -23.66 26.62 11.68
C PRO A 39 -23.07 27.32 12.93
N ALA A 40 -22.34 28.41 12.71
CA ALA A 40 -21.70 29.22 13.75
C ALA A 40 -22.71 29.80 14.76
N ALA A 41 -22.47 29.59 16.05
CA ALA A 41 -23.17 30.22 17.16
C ALA A 41 -22.22 31.17 17.90
N THR A 42 -22.56 32.45 17.83
CA THR A 42 -21.95 33.58 18.54
C THR A 42 -22.18 33.46 20.05
N ALA A 43 -21.12 33.64 20.86
CA ALA A 43 -21.24 33.85 22.30
C ALA A 43 -20.45 35.12 22.71
N PRO A 44 -20.93 35.88 23.72
CA PRO A 44 -20.53 37.27 23.95
C PRO A 44 -19.29 37.42 24.84
N ALA A 45 -18.61 38.57 24.70
CA ALA A 45 -17.48 39.00 25.51
C ALA A 45 -17.91 39.48 26.92
N PRO A 46 -17.02 39.44 27.92
CA PRO A 46 -17.16 40.26 29.13
C PRO A 46 -16.23 41.49 29.11
N ASP A 47 -16.72 42.53 29.77
CA ASP A 47 -16.27 43.93 29.83
C ASP A 47 -14.83 44.19 30.32
N ALA A 48 -14.27 45.29 29.79
CA ALA A 48 -13.05 45.97 30.23
C ALA A 48 -13.28 46.77 31.54
N ALA A 49 -12.28 47.02 32.38
CA ALA A 49 -11.31 48.12 32.28
C ALA A 49 -10.39 48.17 33.54
N PRO A 50 -9.39 49.07 33.66
CA PRO A 50 -8.37 49.50 32.68
C PRO A 50 -6.93 49.47 33.26
N SER A 51 -5.90 49.49 32.41
CA SER A 51 -4.60 50.04 32.80
C SER A 51 -3.92 50.74 31.63
N SER A 52 -3.27 51.84 31.97
CA SER A 52 -2.86 52.99 31.16
C SER A 52 -1.63 52.78 30.28
N ALA A 53 -1.69 53.32 29.07
CA ALA A 53 -0.58 53.45 28.12
C ALA A 53 0.39 54.60 28.45
N PRO A 54 1.53 54.68 27.73
CA PRO A 54 1.93 55.94 27.15
C PRO A 54 2.04 55.88 25.61
N ALA A 55 1.81 57.04 25.01
CA ALA A 55 1.71 57.34 23.57
C ALA A 55 3.04 57.97 23.04
N PRO A 56 3.14 58.29 21.73
CA PRO A 56 4.36 58.16 20.93
C PRO A 56 5.06 59.50 20.62
N ALA A 57 6.27 59.43 20.05
CA ALA A 57 6.95 60.58 19.43
C ALA A 57 7.07 60.39 17.91
N ALA A 58 6.71 61.46 17.19
CA ALA A 58 6.69 61.57 15.74
C ALA A 58 7.99 62.14 15.14
N THR A 59 8.11 61.92 13.84
CA THR A 59 9.08 62.29 12.80
C THR A 59 9.61 63.74 12.77
N PRO A 60 10.68 63.98 11.98
CA PRO A 60 10.43 64.74 10.74
C PRO A 60 11.11 64.16 9.48
N ASP A 61 10.45 64.49 8.36
CA ASP A 61 10.73 64.22 6.95
C ASP A 61 11.42 65.44 6.29
N ALA A 62 12.27 65.23 5.27
CA ALA A 62 12.43 66.07 4.05
C ALA A 62 13.68 65.71 3.20
N ALA A 63 13.40 65.30 1.96
CA ALA A 63 14.17 64.90 0.76
C ALA A 63 15.23 65.91 0.20
N PRO A 64 15.97 65.71 -0.94
CA PRO A 64 15.77 64.77 -2.08
C PRO A 64 17.03 64.14 -2.77
N ALA A 65 16.82 63.28 -3.78
CA ALA A 65 17.81 62.66 -4.70
C ALA A 65 17.86 63.39 -6.08
N PRO A 66 18.64 63.02 -7.16
CA PRO A 66 19.88 62.21 -7.35
C PRO A 66 20.95 62.80 -8.38
N ALA A 67 22.03 62.01 -8.66
CA ALA A 67 22.91 61.88 -9.88
C ALA A 67 24.25 62.65 -9.99
N PRO A 68 25.24 62.27 -10.86
CA PRO A 68 25.85 60.95 -11.18
C PRO A 68 27.42 60.94 -11.22
N ALA A 69 28.01 59.75 -11.48
CA ALA A 69 29.36 59.46 -12.05
C ALA A 69 30.63 59.45 -11.16
N ALA A 70 31.27 58.27 -11.05
CA ALA A 70 32.66 58.03 -11.45
C ALA A 70 33.01 56.52 -11.31
N SER A 71 33.78 56.03 -12.27
CA SER A 71 34.09 54.63 -12.59
C SER A 71 35.35 54.07 -11.89
N ALA A 72 35.26 52.82 -11.38
CA ALA A 72 36.32 51.78 -11.24
C ALA A 72 37.53 52.08 -10.29
N PRO A 73 38.18 51.06 -9.65
CA PRO A 73 38.42 49.69 -10.14
C PRO A 73 37.93 48.54 -9.25
N ALA A 74 37.84 47.36 -9.89
CA ALA A 74 37.46 46.08 -9.30
C ALA A 74 38.45 45.65 -8.21
N GLU A 75 37.93 45.45 -6.99
CA GLU A 75 38.66 44.84 -5.90
C GLU A 75 38.48 43.31 -5.96
N GLN A 76 39.60 42.62 -5.88
CA GLN A 76 39.77 41.19 -6.17
C GLN A 76 38.96 40.32 -5.20
N ALA A 77 38.30 39.29 -5.76
CA ALA A 77 37.65 38.24 -5.00
C ALA A 77 38.65 37.52 -4.08
N PRO A 78 38.35 37.30 -2.79
CA PRO A 78 39.20 36.47 -1.95
C PRO A 78 39.23 35.04 -2.51
N PRO A 79 40.38 34.33 -2.38
CA PRO A 79 40.55 33.01 -2.98
C PRO A 79 39.55 32.02 -2.37
N ALA A 80 39.08 31.09 -3.20
CA ALA A 80 38.19 30.01 -2.84
C ALA A 80 38.69 29.34 -1.55
N ALA A 81 37.96 29.55 -0.46
CA ALA A 81 38.17 28.81 0.76
C ALA A 81 37.91 27.34 0.44
N ASP A 82 38.95 26.52 0.64
CA ASP A 82 38.84 25.07 0.64
C ASP A 82 37.61 24.67 1.46
N THR A 83 36.67 23.99 0.81
CA THR A 83 35.54 23.32 1.46
C THR A 83 36.10 22.21 2.33
N LYS A 84 36.68 22.56 3.48
CA LYS A 84 36.83 21.63 4.58
C LYS A 84 35.41 21.23 4.93
N GLU A 85 35.08 19.96 4.71
CA GLU A 85 33.86 19.37 5.25
C GLU A 85 33.82 19.69 6.75
N GLU A 86 33.04 20.71 7.12
CA GLU A 86 32.66 20.91 8.51
C GLU A 86 31.88 19.66 8.91
N ALA A 87 32.57 18.75 9.61
CA ALA A 87 31.97 17.56 10.17
C ALA A 87 30.83 17.99 11.09
N ASN A 88 29.60 17.93 10.58
CA ASN A 88 28.43 18.42 11.27
C ASN A 88 28.31 17.67 12.62
N PRO A 89 28.51 18.34 13.77
CA PRO A 89 28.58 17.69 15.08
C PRO A 89 27.23 17.10 15.52
N TYR A 90 26.17 17.33 14.75
CA TYR A 90 24.81 16.86 14.99
C TYR A 90 24.29 15.91 13.88
N GLY A 91 25.18 15.37 13.05
CA GLY A 91 24.83 14.41 12.00
C GLY A 91 24.47 13.01 12.53
N LEU A 92 24.00 12.14 11.63
CA LEU A 92 23.66 10.74 11.95
C LEU A 92 24.83 9.96 12.58
N GLY A 93 26.08 10.33 12.27
CA GLY A 93 27.27 9.77 12.89
C GLY A 93 27.45 10.17 14.37
N ALA A 94 27.11 11.40 14.74
CA ALA A 94 27.15 11.85 16.13
C ALA A 94 26.03 11.18 16.95
N LEU A 95 24.83 11.05 16.38
CA LEU A 95 23.71 10.28 16.92
C LEU A 95 24.09 8.82 17.22
N TRP A 96 24.89 8.18 16.36
CA TRP A 96 25.31 6.80 16.58
C TRP A 96 26.46 6.68 17.59
N SER A 97 27.38 7.65 17.65
CA SER A 97 28.51 7.61 18.58
C SER A 97 28.08 7.98 20.01
N ASN A 98 27.22 9.00 20.15
CA ASN A 98 26.80 9.56 21.45
C ASN A 98 25.40 9.10 21.88
N GLY A 99 24.62 8.50 20.98
CA GLY A 99 23.22 8.16 21.26
C GLY A 99 23.06 7.00 22.23
N ASP A 100 22.11 7.18 23.15
CA ASP A 100 21.64 6.19 24.12
C ASP A 100 21.15 4.90 23.42
N ILE A 101 21.21 3.76 24.12
CA ILE A 101 20.81 2.44 23.60
C ILE A 101 19.36 2.47 23.10
N ILE A 102 18.50 3.20 23.81
CA ILE A 102 17.08 3.34 23.45
C ILE A 102 16.92 4.13 22.16
N ALA A 103 17.66 5.23 21.98
CA ALA A 103 17.66 6.03 20.75
C ALA A 103 18.06 5.18 19.52
N ARG A 104 19.12 4.37 19.66
CA ARG A 104 19.57 3.45 18.60
C ARG A 104 18.52 2.38 18.30
N GLY A 105 17.87 1.85 19.34
CA GLY A 105 16.77 0.89 19.20
C GLY A 105 15.60 1.46 18.40
N VAL A 106 15.15 2.68 18.73
CA VAL A 106 14.09 3.39 18.02
C VAL A 106 14.46 3.60 16.54
N LEU A 107 15.66 4.09 16.26
CA LEU A 107 16.15 4.28 14.89
C LEU A 107 16.21 2.98 14.10
N LEU A 108 16.65 1.88 14.71
CA LEU A 108 16.73 0.57 14.07
C LEU A 108 15.33 0.03 13.74
N ILE A 109 14.37 0.18 14.66
CA ILE A 109 12.97 -0.19 14.42
C ILE A 109 12.41 0.63 13.24
N MET A 110 12.60 1.94 13.22
CA MET A 110 12.13 2.80 12.13
C MET A 110 12.77 2.41 10.78
N LEU A 111 14.06 2.13 10.77
CA LEU A 111 14.79 1.72 9.58
C LEU A 111 14.24 0.40 9.01
N THR A 112 14.01 -0.60 9.86
CA THR A 112 13.44 -1.89 9.43
C THR A 112 12.01 -1.74 8.90
N MET A 113 11.19 -0.90 9.53
CA MET A 113 9.84 -0.57 9.05
C MET A 113 9.86 0.15 7.69
N SER A 114 10.80 1.08 7.50
CA SER A 114 11.00 1.80 6.23
C SER A 114 11.40 0.84 5.10
N LEU A 115 12.41 -0.02 5.34
CA LEU A 115 12.84 -1.03 4.37
C LEU A 115 11.72 -2.01 4.02
N GLY A 116 10.97 -2.47 5.03
CA GLY A 116 9.80 -3.33 4.83
C GLY A 116 8.71 -2.67 3.99
N THR A 117 8.47 -1.37 4.20
CA THR A 117 7.50 -0.58 3.43
C THR A 117 7.87 -0.54 1.95
N TRP A 118 9.12 -0.20 1.63
CA TRP A 118 9.61 -0.16 0.25
C TRP A 118 9.59 -1.55 -0.41
N TYR A 119 10.03 -2.59 0.30
CA TYR A 119 10.02 -3.96 -0.18
C TYR A 119 8.61 -4.43 -0.57
N ILE A 120 7.63 -4.27 0.33
CA ILE A 120 6.23 -4.66 0.06
C ILE A 120 5.66 -3.84 -1.09
N MET A 121 5.94 -2.53 -1.12
CA MET A 121 5.43 -1.64 -2.16
C MET A 121 5.86 -2.08 -3.55
N ILE A 122 7.15 -2.38 -3.74
CA ILE A 122 7.70 -2.80 -5.03
C ILE A 122 7.10 -4.14 -5.47
N ILE A 123 7.09 -5.15 -4.58
CA ILE A 123 6.57 -6.49 -4.91
C ILE A 123 5.09 -6.43 -5.27
N LYS A 124 4.30 -5.72 -4.47
CA LYS A 124 2.85 -5.61 -4.70
C LYS A 124 2.55 -4.83 -5.98
N PHE A 125 3.34 -3.81 -6.29
CA PHE A 125 3.18 -3.08 -7.55
C PHE A 125 3.44 -3.97 -8.76
N ILE A 126 4.50 -4.80 -8.72
CA ILE A 126 4.81 -5.76 -9.78
C ILE A 126 3.72 -6.84 -9.87
N GLU A 127 3.28 -7.41 -8.74
CA GLU A 127 2.21 -8.41 -8.68
C GLU A 127 0.91 -7.89 -9.30
N GLN A 128 0.48 -6.67 -8.94
CA GLN A 128 -0.68 -6.02 -9.53
C GLN A 128 -0.50 -5.74 -11.02
N ALA A 129 0.68 -5.24 -11.44
CA ALA A 129 0.95 -4.99 -12.86
C ALA A 129 0.88 -6.27 -13.69
N ARG A 130 1.39 -7.39 -13.16
CA ARG A 130 1.26 -8.70 -13.79
C ARG A 130 -0.19 -9.18 -13.87
N LEU A 131 -1.00 -8.93 -12.83
CA LEU A 131 -2.43 -9.25 -12.85
C LEU A 131 -3.16 -8.45 -13.93
N PHE A 132 -2.92 -7.14 -14.05
CA PHE A 132 -3.53 -6.32 -15.11
C PHE A 132 -3.10 -6.76 -16.52
N ALA A 133 -1.83 -7.13 -16.69
CA ALA A 133 -1.35 -7.69 -17.96
C ALA A 133 -2.04 -9.03 -18.27
N ALA A 134 -2.17 -9.92 -17.29
CA ALA A 134 -2.86 -11.19 -17.42
C ALA A 134 -4.36 -11.02 -17.70
N ALA A 135 -5.01 -9.99 -17.16
CA ALA A 135 -6.40 -9.66 -17.46
C ALA A 135 -6.57 -9.29 -18.93
N LYS A 136 -5.69 -8.45 -19.46
CA LYS A 136 -5.68 -8.07 -20.89
C LYS A 136 -5.41 -9.27 -21.79
N GLU A 137 -4.52 -10.17 -21.39
CA GLU A 137 -4.24 -11.43 -22.10
C GLU A 137 -5.47 -12.35 -22.09
N ALA A 138 -6.19 -12.46 -20.97
CA ALA A 138 -7.43 -13.21 -20.86
C ALA A 138 -8.50 -12.66 -21.82
N THR A 139 -8.73 -11.35 -21.81
CA THR A 139 -9.71 -10.74 -22.73
C THR A 139 -9.38 -11.01 -24.20
N LYS A 140 -8.09 -10.98 -24.57
CA LYS A 140 -7.65 -11.15 -25.96
C LYS A 140 -7.59 -12.60 -26.44
N SER A 141 -7.18 -13.52 -25.57
CA SER A 141 -6.82 -14.89 -25.98
C SER A 141 -7.78 -15.94 -25.49
N PHE A 142 -8.40 -15.76 -24.32
CA PHE A 142 -9.29 -16.77 -23.72
C PHE A 142 -10.62 -16.83 -24.47
N TRP A 143 -11.29 -15.68 -24.65
CA TRP A 143 -12.62 -15.60 -25.25
C TRP A 143 -12.65 -15.84 -26.76
N THR A 144 -11.51 -15.86 -27.43
CA THR A 144 -11.41 -16.14 -28.88
C THR A 144 -11.32 -17.64 -29.17
N LYS A 145 -11.17 -18.50 -28.16
CA LYS A 145 -11.08 -19.95 -28.35
C LYS A 145 -12.44 -20.61 -28.35
N HIS A 146 -12.48 -21.80 -28.97
CA HIS A 146 -13.69 -22.61 -29.10
C HIS A 146 -13.91 -23.55 -27.91
N SER A 147 -13.10 -23.53 -26.86
CA SER A 147 -13.39 -24.26 -25.64
C SER A 147 -12.73 -23.60 -24.44
N ILE A 148 -13.28 -23.84 -23.24
CA ILE A 148 -12.75 -23.30 -21.99
C ILE A 148 -11.38 -23.94 -21.70
N GLN A 149 -11.19 -25.22 -21.98
CA GLN A 149 -9.91 -25.93 -21.82
C GLN A 149 -8.83 -25.37 -22.75
N GLU A 150 -9.15 -25.06 -24.01
CA GLU A 150 -8.21 -24.39 -24.93
C GLU A 150 -7.92 -22.96 -24.48
N GLY A 151 -8.96 -22.23 -24.03
CA GLY A 151 -8.82 -20.89 -23.47
C GLY A 151 -7.88 -20.86 -22.26
N ALA A 152 -8.08 -21.76 -21.30
CA ALA A 152 -7.24 -21.89 -20.11
C ALA A 152 -5.80 -22.28 -20.46
N SER A 153 -5.63 -23.17 -21.44
CA SER A 153 -4.32 -23.60 -21.93
C SER A 153 -3.55 -22.49 -22.65
N ALA A 154 -4.25 -21.56 -23.29
CA ALA A 154 -3.67 -20.40 -23.97
C ALA A 154 -3.15 -19.32 -22.99
N LEU A 155 -3.58 -19.36 -21.71
CA LEU A 155 -3.11 -18.44 -20.68
C LEU A 155 -1.81 -18.94 -20.04
N THR A 156 -0.97 -17.99 -19.65
CA THR A 156 0.25 -18.28 -18.87
C THR A 156 -0.05 -19.06 -17.58
N SER A 157 0.78 -20.06 -17.25
CA SER A 157 0.59 -20.96 -16.10
C SER A 157 0.56 -20.26 -14.73
N THR A 158 1.14 -19.07 -14.63
CA THR A 158 1.14 -18.24 -13.40
C THR A 158 -0.01 -17.23 -13.35
N SER A 159 -0.92 -17.23 -14.33
CA SER A 159 -2.02 -16.26 -14.41
C SER A 159 -3.10 -16.56 -13.37
N PRO A 160 -3.56 -15.55 -12.60
CA PRO A 160 -4.73 -15.70 -11.71
C PRO A 160 -5.99 -16.13 -12.46
N PHE A 161 -6.16 -15.67 -13.70
CA PHE A 161 -7.31 -16.00 -14.55
C PHE A 161 -7.29 -17.46 -14.99
N ARG A 162 -6.09 -18.00 -15.29
CA ARG A 162 -5.93 -19.43 -15.57
C ARG A 162 -6.28 -20.27 -14.35
N TYR A 163 -5.83 -19.87 -13.17
CA TYR A 163 -6.17 -20.58 -11.93
C TYR A 163 -7.69 -20.66 -11.70
N ILE A 164 -8.42 -19.58 -11.98
CA ILE A 164 -9.90 -19.57 -11.92
C ILE A 164 -10.49 -20.51 -12.98
N ALA A 165 -10.02 -20.44 -14.23
CA ALA A 165 -10.50 -21.29 -15.32
C ALA A 165 -10.28 -22.78 -15.03
N ASP A 166 -9.06 -23.17 -14.65
CA ASP A 166 -8.71 -24.55 -14.31
C ASP A 166 -9.55 -25.04 -13.11
N THR A 167 -9.77 -24.19 -12.09
CA THR A 167 -10.62 -24.55 -10.94
C THR A 167 -12.08 -24.76 -11.35
N GLY A 168 -12.62 -23.90 -12.23
CA GLY A 168 -13.97 -24.02 -12.76
C GLY A 168 -14.16 -25.28 -13.60
N ILE A 169 -13.22 -25.58 -14.50
CA ILE A 169 -13.22 -26.79 -15.34
C ILE A 169 -13.22 -28.04 -14.46
N VAL A 170 -12.28 -28.14 -13.51
CA VAL A 170 -12.17 -29.30 -12.63
C VAL A 170 -13.43 -29.46 -11.78
N ALA A 171 -14.02 -28.36 -11.29
CA ALA A 171 -15.25 -28.41 -10.51
C ALA A 171 -16.47 -28.89 -11.33
N ALA A 172 -16.52 -28.55 -12.61
CA ALA A 172 -17.58 -29.00 -13.51
C ALA A 172 -17.40 -30.45 -13.98
N GLU A 173 -16.16 -30.93 -14.12
CA GLU A 173 -15.85 -32.30 -14.56
C GLU A 173 -15.90 -33.33 -13.42
N HIS A 174 -15.42 -32.99 -12.22
CA HIS A 174 -15.24 -33.93 -11.09
C HIS A 174 -16.37 -33.87 -10.05
N HIS A 175 -17.62 -33.68 -10.50
CA HIS A 175 -18.77 -33.68 -9.60
C HIS A 175 -19.21 -35.11 -9.18
N GLU A 176 -18.74 -36.15 -9.88
CA GLU A 176 -19.14 -37.53 -9.64
C GLU A 176 -18.28 -38.21 -8.55
N GLY A 177 -18.92 -38.85 -7.55
CA GLY A 177 -18.26 -39.81 -6.64
C GLY A 177 -17.68 -39.28 -5.32
N THR A 178 -18.09 -38.11 -4.83
CA THR A 178 -17.64 -37.57 -3.52
C THR A 178 -18.83 -37.12 -2.64
N MET A 179 -18.64 -36.88 -1.33
CA MET A 179 -19.69 -36.39 -0.39
C MET A 179 -20.45 -35.12 -0.87
N GLN A 180 -19.88 -34.46 -1.89
CA GLN A 180 -20.35 -33.29 -2.60
C GLN A 180 -21.53 -33.57 -3.55
N GLU A 181 -21.88 -34.84 -3.78
CA GLU A 181 -23.01 -35.28 -4.62
C GLU A 181 -24.39 -34.85 -4.05
N SER A 182 -24.43 -34.42 -2.79
CA SER A 182 -25.61 -33.81 -2.16
C SER A 182 -25.87 -32.36 -2.59
N ILE A 183 -24.94 -31.73 -3.31
CA ILE A 183 -24.96 -30.33 -3.71
C ILE A 183 -25.11 -30.28 -5.24
N ASP A 184 -26.02 -29.47 -5.77
CA ASP A 184 -26.22 -29.36 -7.22
C ASP A 184 -24.97 -28.82 -7.94
N LEU A 185 -24.66 -29.34 -9.14
CA LEU A 185 -23.48 -29.00 -9.95
C LEU A 185 -23.32 -27.48 -10.16
N HIS A 186 -24.42 -26.75 -10.36
CA HIS A 186 -24.40 -25.28 -10.50
C HIS A 186 -23.83 -24.63 -9.25
N SER A 187 -24.35 -25.03 -8.08
CA SER A 187 -23.94 -24.48 -6.80
C SER A 187 -22.52 -24.89 -6.43
N TRP A 188 -22.11 -26.13 -6.72
CA TRP A 188 -20.75 -26.61 -6.51
C TRP A 188 -19.72 -25.84 -7.35
N THR A 189 -20.00 -25.66 -8.63
CA THR A 189 -19.11 -24.94 -9.57
C THR A 189 -18.99 -23.47 -9.18
N GLY A 190 -20.12 -22.81 -8.89
CA GLY A 190 -20.14 -21.42 -8.43
C GLY A 190 -19.35 -21.21 -7.13
N MET A 191 -19.54 -22.08 -6.15
CA MET A 191 -18.76 -22.05 -4.91
C MET A 191 -17.27 -22.25 -5.14
N SER A 192 -16.88 -23.16 -6.04
CA SER A 192 -15.48 -23.46 -6.34
C SER A 192 -14.78 -22.28 -7.02
N ILE A 193 -15.44 -21.65 -7.99
CA ILE A 193 -14.97 -20.41 -8.63
C ILE A 193 -14.87 -19.28 -7.60
N GLN A 194 -15.88 -19.10 -6.75
CA GLN A 194 -15.86 -18.06 -5.71
C GLN A 194 -14.71 -18.27 -4.70
N ARG A 195 -14.39 -19.52 -4.35
CA ARG A 195 -13.20 -19.84 -3.51
C ARG A 195 -11.91 -19.44 -4.23
N ALA A 196 -11.79 -19.70 -5.53
CA ALA A 196 -10.62 -19.27 -6.31
C ALA A 196 -10.48 -17.74 -6.33
N VAL A 197 -11.58 -17.00 -6.53
CA VAL A 197 -11.63 -15.53 -6.46
C VAL A 197 -11.20 -15.04 -5.07
N ASN A 198 -11.73 -15.65 -3.99
CA ASN A 198 -11.37 -15.29 -2.62
C ASN A 198 -9.88 -15.56 -2.32
N ASN A 199 -9.29 -16.63 -2.87
CA ASN A 199 -7.87 -16.92 -2.73
C ASN A 199 -7.00 -15.82 -3.37
N ILE A 200 -7.39 -15.33 -4.55
CA ILE A 200 -6.73 -14.21 -5.22
C ILE A 200 -6.92 -12.90 -4.45
N GLN A 201 -8.13 -12.64 -3.93
CA GLN A 201 -8.37 -11.48 -3.07
C GLN A 201 -7.45 -11.49 -1.85
N ASN A 202 -7.34 -12.64 -1.18
CA ASN A 202 -6.48 -12.80 -0.02
C ASN A 202 -5.01 -12.59 -0.37
N SER A 203 -4.53 -13.06 -1.54
CA SER A 203 -3.14 -12.83 -1.95
C SER A 203 -2.85 -11.35 -2.18
N LEU A 204 -3.78 -10.60 -2.80
CA LEU A 204 -3.67 -9.17 -3.03
C LEU A 204 -3.68 -8.34 -1.74
N GLN A 205 -4.35 -8.82 -0.68
CA GLN A 205 -4.41 -8.15 0.62
C GLN A 205 -3.17 -8.37 1.51
N LYS A 206 -2.37 -9.42 1.24
CA LYS A 206 -1.15 -9.70 2.01
C LYS A 206 -0.22 -8.48 2.03
N GLY A 207 0.33 -8.17 3.20
CA GLY A 207 1.26 -7.05 3.39
C GLY A 207 0.60 -5.67 3.52
N LEU A 208 -0.67 -5.49 3.14
CA LEU A 208 -1.35 -4.20 3.32
C LEU A 208 -1.52 -3.84 4.79
N ALA A 209 -1.81 -4.83 5.64
CA ALA A 209 -1.91 -4.62 7.08
C ALA A 209 -0.60 -4.06 7.66
N PHE A 210 0.55 -4.56 7.19
CA PHE A 210 1.86 -4.04 7.61
C PHE A 210 2.05 -2.57 7.21
N LEU A 211 1.74 -2.20 5.95
CA LEU A 211 1.81 -0.79 5.51
C LEU A 211 0.87 0.10 6.34
N GLY A 212 -0.34 -0.37 6.63
CA GLY A 212 -1.29 0.35 7.48
C GLY A 212 -0.75 0.57 8.90
N THR A 213 -0.20 -0.48 9.52
CA THR A 213 0.40 -0.41 10.85
C THR A 213 1.63 0.51 10.86
N VAL A 214 2.54 0.38 9.89
CA VAL A 214 3.71 1.27 9.80
C VAL A 214 3.27 2.71 9.63
N GLY A 215 2.31 2.98 8.75
CA GLY A 215 1.78 4.32 8.51
C GLY A 215 1.17 4.97 9.76
N SER A 216 0.46 4.21 10.59
CA SER A 216 -0.18 4.74 11.79
C SER A 216 0.74 4.80 13.01
N THR A 217 1.69 3.87 13.15
CA THR A 217 2.53 3.75 14.37
C THR A 217 3.86 4.51 14.27
N SER A 218 4.42 4.66 13.07
CA SER A 218 5.72 5.32 12.85
C SER A 218 5.82 6.75 13.42
N PRO A 219 4.80 7.62 13.28
CA PRO A 219 4.87 8.97 13.86
C PRO A 219 5.00 8.94 15.39
N PHE A 220 4.32 8.00 16.05
CA PHE A 220 4.37 7.84 17.50
C PHE A 220 5.71 7.28 17.98
N ILE A 221 6.31 6.38 17.19
CA ILE A 221 7.67 5.87 17.47
C ILE A 221 8.69 7.02 17.37
N GLY A 222 8.57 7.88 16.35
CA GLY A 222 9.40 9.09 16.24
C GLY A 222 9.21 10.04 17.42
N LEU A 223 7.96 10.33 17.80
CA LEU A 223 7.62 11.15 18.96
C LEU A 223 8.18 10.55 20.27
N PHE A 224 8.09 9.24 20.46
CA PHE A 224 8.68 8.57 21.62
C PHE A 224 10.20 8.80 21.68
N GLY A 225 10.89 8.72 20.53
CA GLY A 225 12.32 9.01 20.44
C GLY A 225 12.66 10.42 20.92
N THR A 226 11.82 11.41 20.63
CA THR A 226 12.08 12.80 21.03
C THR A 226 11.83 13.04 22.50
N VAL A 227 10.75 12.46 23.04
CA VAL A 227 10.46 12.49 24.48
C VAL A 227 11.61 11.87 25.26
N TRP A 228 12.12 10.73 24.79
CA TRP A 228 13.26 10.06 25.43
C TRP A 228 14.54 10.90 25.37
N GLY A 229 14.88 11.46 24.20
CA GLY A 229 16.09 12.25 24.04
C GLY A 229 16.06 13.55 24.87
N ILE A 230 14.92 14.24 24.93
CA ILE A 230 14.74 15.42 25.79
C ILE A 230 14.82 15.02 27.28
N TYR A 231 14.21 13.91 27.67
CA TYR A 231 14.29 13.39 29.04
C TYR A 231 15.75 13.12 29.47
N HIS A 232 16.53 12.46 28.61
CA HIS A 232 17.94 12.18 28.88
C HIS A 232 18.76 13.48 28.99
N ALA A 233 18.51 14.44 28.10
CA ALA A 233 19.16 15.75 28.13
C ALA A 233 18.89 16.51 29.44
N LEU A 234 17.63 16.59 29.87
CA LEU A 234 17.23 17.26 31.11
C LEU A 234 17.82 16.57 32.34
N THR A 235 17.88 15.24 32.34
CA THR A 235 18.50 14.46 33.42
C THR A 235 19.99 14.76 33.54
N ALA A 236 20.71 14.84 32.41
CA ALA A 236 22.13 15.17 32.40
C ALA A 236 22.41 16.58 32.94
N ILE A 237 21.58 17.57 32.60
CA ILE A 237 21.68 18.94 33.15
C ILE A 237 21.41 18.93 34.66
N GLY A 238 20.38 18.20 35.11
CA GLY A 238 20.01 18.09 36.51
C GLY A 238 21.13 17.50 37.37
N ILE A 239 21.84 16.49 36.86
CA ILE A 239 23.00 15.88 37.53
C ILE A 239 24.21 16.84 37.53
N ALA A 240 24.44 17.56 36.43
CA ALA A 240 25.58 18.47 36.29
C ALA A 240 25.43 19.77 37.13
N GLY A 241 24.21 20.14 37.52
CA GLY A 241 23.94 21.32 38.35
C GLY A 241 24.16 22.67 37.66
N GLN A 242 24.60 22.69 36.40
CA GLN A 242 24.75 23.89 35.59
C GLN A 242 24.01 23.73 34.26
N ALA A 243 23.06 24.63 34.01
CA ALA A 243 22.39 24.74 32.72
C ALA A 243 23.19 25.67 31.80
N SER A 244 23.77 25.11 30.73
CA SER A 244 24.38 25.89 29.64
C SER A 244 23.77 25.44 28.30
N ILE A 245 23.46 26.37 27.41
CA ILE A 245 22.84 26.08 26.10
C ILE A 245 23.63 25.03 25.30
N ASP A 246 24.97 25.08 25.37
CA ASP A 246 25.84 24.14 24.67
C ASP A 246 25.64 22.67 25.10
N LYS A 247 25.14 22.45 26.32
CA LYS A 247 24.84 21.09 26.85
C LYS A 247 23.46 20.58 26.43
N VAL A 248 22.57 21.46 25.97
CA VAL A 248 21.18 21.13 25.64
C VAL A 248 20.97 21.08 24.13
N ALA A 249 21.66 21.93 23.38
CA ALA A 249 21.45 22.10 21.95
C ALA A 249 21.64 20.80 21.14
N GLY A 250 22.69 20.02 21.45
CA GLY A 250 22.96 18.75 20.77
C GLY A 250 21.85 17.70 20.99
N PRO A 251 21.61 17.25 22.23
CA PRO A 251 20.58 16.24 22.52
C PRO A 251 19.17 16.62 22.05
N VAL A 252 18.82 17.90 22.10
CA VAL A 252 17.52 18.38 21.60
C VAL A 252 17.46 18.32 20.06
N GLY A 253 18.53 18.71 19.37
CA GLY A 253 18.62 18.58 17.90
C GLY A 253 18.53 17.13 17.44
N GLU A 254 19.25 16.22 18.11
CA GLU A 254 19.21 14.78 17.88
C GLU A 254 17.80 14.19 18.04
N SER A 255 17.08 14.67 19.06
CA SER A 255 15.68 14.30 19.30
C SER A 255 14.79 14.72 18.13
N LEU A 256 14.89 15.95 17.63
CA LEU A 256 14.06 16.43 16.52
C LEU A 256 14.24 15.62 15.23
N ILE A 257 15.45 15.13 14.98
CA ILE A 257 15.73 14.25 13.84
C ILE A 257 14.93 12.94 13.93
N MET A 258 14.69 12.40 15.14
CA MET A 258 13.90 11.17 15.30
C MET A 258 12.44 11.34 14.87
N THR A 259 11.80 12.48 15.18
CA THR A 259 10.45 12.77 14.65
C THR A 259 10.48 12.89 13.14
N ALA A 260 11.47 13.58 12.58
CA ALA A 260 11.60 13.74 11.14
C ALA A 260 11.71 12.38 10.43
N ILE A 261 12.50 11.45 10.98
CA ILE A 261 12.63 10.08 10.48
C ILE A 261 11.31 9.30 10.64
N GLY A 262 10.58 9.51 11.74
CA GLY A 262 9.26 8.90 11.95
C GLY A 262 8.25 9.31 10.90
N LEU A 263 8.19 10.60 10.56
CA LEU A 263 7.35 11.11 9.49
C LEU A 263 7.83 10.62 8.12
N ALA A 264 9.15 10.65 7.86
CA ALA A 264 9.73 10.16 6.61
C ALA A 264 9.44 8.66 6.37
N THR A 265 9.28 7.87 7.43
CA THR A 265 8.89 6.46 7.36
C THR A 265 7.38 6.30 7.18
N ALA A 266 6.57 7.12 7.84
CA ALA A 266 5.11 7.03 7.81
C ALA A 266 4.51 7.44 6.45
N VAL A 267 5.01 8.53 5.86
CA VAL A 267 4.42 9.13 4.66
C VAL A 267 4.39 8.15 3.47
N PRO A 268 5.51 7.47 3.09
CA PRO A 268 5.48 6.49 2.02
C PRO A 268 4.58 5.28 2.33
N ALA A 269 4.49 4.86 3.59
CA ALA A 269 3.65 3.73 4.01
C ALA A 269 2.17 4.03 3.80
N VAL A 270 1.70 5.20 4.22
CA VAL A 270 0.30 5.62 4.07
C VAL A 270 -0.05 5.83 2.59
N LEU A 271 0.82 6.49 1.82
CA LEU A 271 0.61 6.68 0.38
C LEU A 271 0.58 5.35 -0.37
N GLY A 272 1.52 4.46 -0.07
CA GLY A 272 1.57 3.10 -0.62
C GLY A 272 0.31 2.31 -0.30
N TYR A 273 -0.13 2.31 0.97
CA TYR A 273 -1.35 1.62 1.39
C TYR A 273 -2.57 2.08 0.58
N ASN A 274 -2.80 3.39 0.53
CA ASN A 274 -3.94 3.98 -0.17
C ASN A 274 -3.92 3.68 -1.69
N LEU A 275 -2.73 3.77 -2.31
CA LEU A 275 -2.57 3.46 -3.73
C LEU A 275 -2.85 1.98 -4.02
N LEU A 276 -2.29 1.08 -3.21
CA LEU A 276 -2.42 -0.37 -3.40
C LEU A 276 -3.86 -0.82 -3.16
N VAL A 277 -4.57 -0.29 -2.16
CA VAL A 277 -5.99 -0.60 -1.91
C VAL A 277 -6.85 -0.17 -3.10
N ARG A 278 -6.65 1.04 -3.63
CA ARG A 278 -7.39 1.51 -4.80
C ARG A 278 -7.14 0.61 -6.02
N ARG A 279 -5.88 0.24 -6.28
CA ARG A 279 -5.51 -0.66 -7.38
C ARG A 279 -6.07 -2.06 -7.18
N ASN A 280 -6.10 -2.57 -5.95
CA ASN A 280 -6.69 -3.87 -5.62
C ASN A 280 -8.18 -3.91 -5.91
N LYS A 281 -8.92 -2.82 -5.69
CA LYS A 281 -10.34 -2.75 -6.07
C LYS A 281 -10.51 -2.99 -7.57
N THR A 282 -9.82 -2.22 -8.40
CA THR A 282 -9.89 -2.38 -9.87
C THR A 282 -9.42 -3.76 -10.33
N ALA A 283 -8.36 -4.31 -9.73
CA ALA A 283 -7.91 -5.67 -10.03
C ALA A 283 -8.97 -6.72 -9.69
N MET A 284 -9.63 -6.59 -8.54
CA MET A 284 -10.68 -7.51 -8.10
C MET A 284 -11.95 -7.39 -8.93
N ASP A 285 -12.29 -6.21 -9.43
CA ASP A 285 -13.43 -6.03 -10.33
C ASP A 285 -13.21 -6.86 -11.62
N LEU A 286 -12.04 -6.74 -12.26
CA LEU A 286 -11.68 -7.57 -13.43
C LEU A 286 -11.70 -9.08 -13.15
N VAL A 287 -11.22 -9.50 -11.98
CA VAL A 287 -11.22 -10.91 -11.58
C VAL A 287 -12.65 -11.43 -11.39
N ARG A 288 -13.53 -10.63 -10.79
CA ARG A 288 -14.94 -11.00 -10.58
C ARG A 288 -15.72 -11.02 -11.89
N ASP A 289 -15.49 -10.07 -12.78
CA ASP A 289 -16.12 -10.03 -14.10
C ASP A 289 -15.77 -11.32 -14.89
N PHE A 290 -14.47 -11.67 -14.95
CA PHE A 290 -14.03 -12.90 -15.58
C PHE A 290 -14.64 -14.15 -14.94
N ALA A 291 -14.70 -14.21 -13.61
CA ALA A 291 -15.29 -15.34 -12.89
C ALA A 291 -16.79 -15.48 -13.16
N ALA A 292 -17.53 -14.38 -13.24
CA ALA A 292 -18.95 -14.36 -13.55
C ALA A 292 -19.23 -14.80 -14.99
N ASP A 293 -18.46 -14.29 -15.95
CA ASP A 293 -18.55 -14.71 -17.36
C ASP A 293 -18.24 -16.20 -17.52
N LEU A 294 -17.17 -16.67 -16.86
CA LEU A 294 -16.79 -18.08 -16.85
C LEU A 294 -17.92 -18.95 -16.27
N GLN A 295 -18.45 -18.59 -15.10
CA GLN A 295 -19.56 -19.29 -14.47
C GLN A 295 -20.79 -19.35 -15.39
N SER A 296 -21.12 -18.24 -16.06
CA SER A 296 -22.21 -18.15 -17.03
C SER A 296 -22.03 -19.14 -18.19
N ILE A 297 -20.81 -19.29 -18.74
CA ILE A 297 -20.56 -20.23 -19.85
C ILE A 297 -20.60 -21.68 -19.37
N LEU A 298 -19.99 -21.99 -18.21
CA LEU A 298 -19.98 -23.34 -17.65
C LEU A 298 -21.38 -23.86 -17.33
N ILE A 299 -22.26 -22.99 -16.82
CA ILE A 299 -23.65 -23.34 -16.47
C ILE A 299 -24.59 -23.20 -17.66
N GLY A 300 -24.43 -22.14 -18.46
CA GLY A 300 -25.30 -21.79 -19.58
C GLY A 300 -25.18 -22.74 -20.76
N GLY A 301 -24.22 -23.68 -20.75
CA GLY A 301 -24.17 -24.78 -21.69
C GLY A 301 -24.02 -24.30 -23.14
N VAL A 302 -23.11 -23.36 -23.41
CA VAL A 302 -22.59 -23.24 -24.78
C VAL A 302 -21.83 -24.54 -25.05
N ARG A 303 -22.55 -25.52 -25.59
CA ARG A 303 -22.10 -26.86 -25.96
C ARG A 303 -20.99 -26.75 -27.00
N HIS A 304 -19.78 -26.43 -26.56
CA HIS A 304 -18.57 -26.61 -27.37
C HIS A 304 -18.25 -28.10 -27.39
N GLY A 305 -18.92 -28.84 -28.27
CA GLY A 305 -18.70 -30.27 -28.47
C GLY A 305 -19.92 -31.09 -28.89
N ALA A 306 -21.14 -30.58 -28.72
CA ALA A 306 -22.28 -31.18 -29.41
C ALA A 306 -22.28 -30.65 -30.83
N ALA A 307 -21.97 -31.51 -31.81
CA ALA A 307 -22.25 -31.22 -33.20
C ALA A 307 -23.64 -30.58 -33.27
N VAL A 308 -23.73 -29.43 -33.92
CA VAL A 308 -25.02 -28.89 -34.35
C VAL A 308 -25.63 -30.01 -35.16
N ASP A 309 -26.59 -30.73 -34.56
CA ASP A 309 -27.28 -31.80 -35.24
C ASP A 309 -27.85 -31.14 -36.49
N GLN A 310 -27.40 -31.61 -37.66
CA GLN A 310 -27.68 -30.98 -38.93
C GLN A 310 -29.17 -30.70 -38.97
N ILE A 311 -29.55 -29.43 -39.10
CA ILE A 311 -30.91 -29.08 -39.44
C ILE A 311 -31.12 -29.67 -40.84
N VAL A 312 -31.66 -30.88 -40.91
CA VAL A 312 -32.06 -31.50 -42.17
C VAL A 312 -33.27 -30.71 -42.65
N VAL A 313 -32.99 -29.70 -43.48
CA VAL A 313 -34.02 -28.97 -44.22
C VAL A 313 -34.62 -29.95 -45.21
N ARG A 314 -35.84 -30.41 -44.96
CA ARG A 314 -36.64 -31.07 -46.00
C ARG A 314 -36.84 -30.08 -47.15
N PRO A 315 -36.97 -30.58 -48.40
CA PRO A 315 -37.15 -29.73 -49.59
C PRO A 315 -38.43 -28.85 -49.58
N ASP A 316 -39.28 -28.96 -48.55
CA ASP A 316 -40.49 -28.17 -48.34
C ASP A 316 -40.30 -26.95 -47.42
N ASN A 317 -39.06 -26.63 -47.01
CA ASN A 317 -38.70 -25.39 -46.30
C ASN A 317 -39.50 -25.10 -45.01
N SER A 318 -40.08 -26.14 -44.38
CA SER A 318 -40.87 -25.99 -43.16
C SER A 318 -39.98 -26.15 -41.91
N PRO A 319 -39.79 -25.11 -41.06
CA PRO A 319 -39.00 -25.24 -39.84
C PRO A 319 -39.76 -26.08 -38.82
N THR A 320 -39.29 -27.30 -38.56
CA THR A 320 -39.83 -28.13 -37.47
C THR A 320 -38.75 -28.35 -36.41
N THR A 321 -38.94 -27.76 -35.23
CA THR A 321 -38.16 -28.11 -34.04
C THR A 321 -38.65 -29.45 -33.54
N ALA A 322 -37.95 -30.54 -33.89
CA ALA A 322 -38.21 -31.85 -33.31
C ALA A 322 -37.63 -31.88 -31.88
N THR A 323 -38.45 -31.53 -30.90
CA THR A 323 -38.12 -31.79 -29.48
C THR A 323 -38.24 -33.29 -29.24
N VAL A 324 -37.13 -34.03 -29.41
CA VAL A 324 -37.03 -35.39 -28.89
C VAL A 324 -36.91 -35.28 -27.37
N SER A 325 -38.07 -35.35 -26.72
CA SER A 325 -38.17 -35.58 -25.28
C SER A 325 -37.61 -36.96 -24.98
N ASN A 326 -36.33 -37.06 -24.61
CA ASN A 326 -35.81 -38.27 -24.02
C ASN A 326 -35.84 -38.11 -22.49
N ARG A 327 -37.01 -38.39 -21.92
CA ARG A 327 -37.17 -38.65 -20.49
C ARG A 327 -36.99 -40.15 -20.28
N VAL A 328 -35.82 -40.55 -19.78
CA VAL A 328 -35.53 -41.82 -19.09
C VAL A 328 -34.35 -41.47 -18.18
N GLY A 329 -34.40 -41.57 -16.85
CA GLY A 329 -34.84 -42.70 -16.03
C GLY A 329 -33.60 -43.13 -15.25
#